data_AF-A0A844YIM8-F1
#
_entry.id   AF-A0A844YIM8-F1
#
_cell.length_a   1.000
_cell.length_b   1.000
_cell.length_c   1.000
_cell.angle_alpha   90.00
_cell.angle_beta   90.00
_cell.angle_gamma   90.00
#
_symmetry.space_group_name_H-M   'P 1'
#
loop_
_entity.id
_entity.type
_entity.pdbx_description
1 polymer ?
#
loop_
_entity_poly.entity_id
_entity_poly.type
_entity_poly.pdbx_seq_one_letter_code
_entity_poly.pdbx_strand_id
1 'polypeptide(L)' 'MPAIHDKDTRCRKIEALIASGKGVCESCREIGISEKTFYRWRKARAEKQHG' A
#
# COMPACT_ATOMS: atom_id res chain seq x y z
N MET A 1 21.21 2.62 -8.33
CA MET A 1 20.00 1.79 -8.06
C MET A 1 19.08 2.62 -7.18
N PRO A 2 17.91 3.12 -7.66
CA PRO A 2 17.10 4.00 -6.83
C PRO A 2 16.41 3.18 -5.74
N ALA A 3 16.75 3.52 -4.50
CA ALA A 3 16.30 2.86 -3.30
C ALA A 3 14.79 3.06 -3.08
N ILE A 4 14.03 1.97 -3.11
CA ILE A 4 12.90 1.58 -2.22
C ILE A 4 12.04 2.69 -1.57
N HIS A 5 11.82 3.85 -2.20
CA HIS A 5 10.93 4.90 -1.69
C HIS A 5 9.54 4.86 -2.35
N ASP A 6 9.45 4.32 -3.57
CA ASP A 6 8.19 4.23 -4.30
C ASP A 6 7.15 3.33 -3.63
N LYS A 7 7.56 2.20 -3.03
CA LYS A 7 6.60 1.20 -2.53
C LYS A 7 5.79 1.73 -1.34
N ASP A 8 6.41 2.40 -0.39
CA ASP A 8 5.71 2.93 0.79
C ASP A 8 4.74 4.04 0.40
N THR A 9 5.19 4.99 -0.43
CA THR A 9 4.36 6.10 -0.94
C THR A 9 3.18 5.57 -1.77
N ARG A 10 3.40 4.57 -2.63
CA ARG A 10 2.33 3.92 -3.41
C ARG A 10 1.32 3.22 -2.51
N CYS A 11 1.77 2.44 -1.53
CA CYS A 11 0.86 1.78 -0.60
C CYS A 11 0.06 2.77 0.27
N ARG A 12 0.65 3.89 0.71
CA ARG A 12 -0.10 4.94 1.42
C ARG A 12 -1.16 5.60 0.53
N LYS A 13 -0.86 5.83 -0.74
CA LYS A 13 -1.87 6.33 -1.70
C LYS A 13 -3.03 5.34 -1.83
N ILE A 14 -2.75 4.03 -1.89
CA ILE A 14 -3.78 2.99 -1.91
C ILE A 14 -4.65 3.08 -0.64
N GLU A 15 -4.06 3.22 0.56
CA GLU A 15 -4.84 3.40 1.80
C GLU A 15 -5.72 4.66 1.79
N ALA A 16 -5.19 5.78 1.28
CA ALA A 16 -5.96 7.02 1.16
C ALA A 16 -7.16 6.87 0.20
N LEU A 17 -6.97 6.18 -0.93
CA LEU A 17 -8.04 5.87 -1.87
C LEU A 17 -9.09 4.96 -1.23
N ILE A 18 -8.66 3.94 -0.49
CA ILE A 18 -9.57 3.04 0.25
C ILE A 18 -10.37 3.82 1.31
N ALA A 19 -9.71 4.69 2.07
CA ALA A 19 -10.37 5.54 3.06
C ALA A 19 -11.37 6.52 2.43
N SER A 20 -11.13 6.94 1.18
CA SER A 20 -12.06 7.74 0.38
C SER A 20 -13.24 6.94 -0.19
N GLY A 21 -13.31 5.63 0.04
CA GLY A 21 -14.39 4.75 -0.44
C GLY A 21 -14.07 3.94 -1.70
N LYS A 22 -12.86 4.04 -2.27
CA LYS A 22 -12.46 3.18 -3.41
C LYS A 22 -12.13 1.76 -2.95
N GLY A 23 -12.33 0.79 -3.85
CA GLY A 23 -11.92 -0.59 -3.59
C GLY A 23 -10.39 -0.77 -3.58
N VAL A 24 -9.91 -1.73 -2.78
CA VAL A 24 -8.49 -2.15 -2.76
C VAL A 24 -8.01 -2.53 -4.16
N CYS A 25 -8.80 -3.32 -4.90
CA CYS A 25 -8.42 -3.81 -6.23
C CYS A 25 -8.28 -2.69 -7.26
N GLU A 26 -9.20 -1.72 -7.23
CA GLU A 26 -9.20 -0.57 -8.14
C GLU A 26 -8.00 0.35 -7.84
N SER A 27 -7.76 0.62 -6.56
CA SER A 27 -6.63 1.41 -6.09
C SER A 27 -5.28 0.74 -6.42
N CYS A 28 -5.19 -0.60 -6.30
CA CYS A 28 -4.01 -1.38 -6.69
C CYS A 28 -3.70 -1.25 -8.19
N ARG A 29 -4.74 -1.36 -9.03
CA ARG A 29 -4.61 -1.21 -10.49
C ARG A 29 -4.22 0.21 -10.89
N GLU A 30 -4.82 1.22 -10.27
CA GLU A 30 -4.55 2.64 -10.54
C GLU A 30 -3.10 3.02 -10.18
N ILE A 31 -2.57 2.49 -9.08
CA ILE A 31 -1.22 2.77 -8.59
C ILE A 31 -0.15 1.84 -9.21
N GLY A 32 -0.57 0.71 -9.81
CA GLY A 32 0.34 -0.28 -10.39
C GLY A 32 1.11 -1.09 -9.34
N ILE A 33 0.47 -1.41 -8.21
CA ILE A 33 0.99 -2.35 -7.21
C ILE A 33 0.14 -3.61 -7.22
N SER A 34 0.77 -4.78 -7.07
CA SER A 34 0.01 -6.02 -6.84
C SER A 34 -0.56 -6.06 -5.43
N GLU A 35 -1.78 -6.57 -5.29
CA GLU A 35 -2.47 -6.75 -4.00
C GLU A 35 -1.58 -7.50 -2.99
N LYS A 36 -0.85 -8.53 -3.43
CA LYS A 36 0.09 -9.28 -2.60
C LYS A 36 1.16 -8.38 -1.93
N THR A 37 1.67 -7.39 -2.67
CA THR A 37 2.67 -6.44 -2.15
C THR A 37 2.02 -5.48 -1.15
N PHE A 38 0.82 -4.99 -1.47
CA PHE A 38 0.04 -4.12 -0.59
C PHE A 38 -0.30 -4.82 0.74
N TYR A 39 -0.82 -6.05 0.70
CA TYR A 39 -1.14 -6.82 1.90
C TYR A 39 0.10 -7.12 2.77
N ARG A 40 1.22 -7.50 2.15
CA ARG A 40 2.48 -7.72 2.88
C ARG A 40 2.98 -6.45 3.56
N TRP A 41 2.95 -5.32 2.86
CA TRP A 41 3.33 -4.03 3.42
C TRP A 41 2.43 -3.62 4.58
N ARG A 42 1.10 -3.78 4.42
CA ARG A 42 0.12 -3.46 5.45
C ARG A 42 0.34 -4.29 6.72
N LYS A 43 0.62 -5.59 6.57
CA LYS A 43 0.94 -6.49 7.69
C LYS A 43 2.23 -6.08 8.41
N ALA A 44 3.30 -5.82 7.65
CA ALA A 44 4.58 -5.39 8.23
C ALA A 44 4.48 -4.06 9.00
N ARG A 45 3.59 -3.14 8.56
CA ARG A 45 3.28 -1.91 9.27
C ARG A 45 2.44 -2.14 10.53
N ALA A 46 1.45 -3.03 10.47
CA ALA A 46 0.65 -3.38 11.65
C ALA A 46 1.52 -3.94 12.78
N GLU A 47 2.53 -4.76 12.44
CA GLU A 47 3.48 -5.29 13.42
C GLU A 47 4.43 -4.22 13.99
N LYS A 48 4.82 -3.21 13.19
CA LYS A 48 5.70 -2.13 13.67
C LYS A 48 5.04 -1.10 14.58
N GLN A 49 3.70 -1.04 14.64
CA GLN A 49 2.97 -0.09 15.50
C GLN A 49 2.65 -0.67 16.88
N HIS A 50 3.05 -1.92 17.15
CA HIS A 50 2.76 -2.64 18.39
C HIS A 50 4.05 -3.17 19.05
N GLY A 51 5.10 -2.34 19.10
CA GLY A 51 6.37 -2.61 19.77
C GLY A 51 6.89 -1.36 20.47
#